data_AF-A0A970JYQ9-F1
#
_entry.id   AF-A0A970JYQ9-F1
#
_cell.length_a   1.000
_cell.length_b   1.000
_cell.length_c   1.000
_cell.angle_alpha   90.00
_cell.angle_beta   90.00
_cell.angle_gamma   90.00
#
_symmetry.space_group_name_H-M   'P 1'
#
loop_
_entity.id
_entity.type
_entity.pdbx_description
1 polymer ?
#
loop_
_entity_poly.entity_id
_entity_poly.type
_entity_poly.pdbx_seq_one_letter_code
_entity_poly.pdbx_strand_id
1 'polypeptide(L)'
;MDTLVLTILSVLAFIGLTYLASSFLSWQNSRISDKCCKLILYIPQGSEAKLEGIIRRIFLEQIPKKLMTDGVVYVMIPEDQQESLKIAEMLKKDYPLVVLPDFNHVLYDYKEK
;
A
#
# COMPACT_ATOMS: atom_id res chain seq x y z
N MET A 1 -6.34 6.71 47.82
CA MET A 1 -6.20 7.36 46.50
C MET A 1 -5.06 6.74 45.70
N ASP A 2 -3.98 6.32 46.36
CA ASP A 2 -2.78 5.77 45.71
C ASP A 2 -3.02 4.47 44.93
N THR A 3 -3.89 3.59 45.44
CA THR A 3 -4.27 2.34 44.77
C THR A 3 -5.03 2.56 43.46
N LEU A 4 -5.81 3.64 43.35
CA LEU A 4 -6.50 4.02 42.12
C LEU A 4 -5.53 4.59 41.09
N VAL A 5 -4.58 5.41 41.52
CA VAL A 5 -3.55 5.98 40.65
C VAL A 5 -2.65 4.86 40.09
N LEU A 6 -2.23 3.92 40.95
CA LEU A 6 -1.42 2.77 40.53
C LEU A 6 -2.16 1.84 39.55
N THR A 7 -3.44 1.61 39.76
CA THR A 7 -4.24 0.78 38.82
C THR A 7 -4.41 1.47 37.47
N ILE A 8 -4.71 2.77 37.44
CA ILE A 8 -4.78 3.55 36.19
C ILE A 8 -3.44 3.53 35.45
N LEU A 9 -2.33 3.76 36.16
CA LEU A 9 -1.00 3.76 35.57
C LEU A 9 -0.63 2.38 35.01
N SER A 10 -0.98 1.31 35.71
CA SER A 10 -0.74 -0.06 35.26
C SER A 10 -1.53 -0.39 33.99
N VAL A 11 -2.79 0.04 33.88
CA VAL A 11 -3.61 -0.18 32.69
C VAL A 11 -3.05 0.58 31.49
N LEU A 12 -2.67 1.86 31.69
CA LEU A 12 -2.04 2.67 30.65
C LEU A 12 -0.71 2.06 30.18
N ALA A 13 0.12 1.59 31.11
CA ALA A 13 1.37 0.92 30.78
C ALA A 13 1.13 -0.35 29.96
N PHE A 14 0.12 -1.15 30.31
CA PHE A 14 -0.22 -2.37 29.56
C PHE A 14 -0.75 -2.05 28.15
N ILE A 15 -1.62 -1.04 28.00
CA ILE A 15 -2.09 -0.56 26.69
C ILE A 15 -0.91 -0.06 25.85
N GLY A 16 0.00 0.71 26.45
CA GLY A 16 1.22 1.18 25.78
C GLY A 16 2.09 0.01 25.31
N LEU A 17 2.33 -0.98 26.17
CA LEU A 17 3.16 -2.14 25.86
C LEU A 17 2.56 -3.00 24.74
N THR A 18 1.25 -3.23 24.78
CA THR A 18 0.54 -4.00 23.75
C THR A 18 0.56 -3.29 22.39
N TYR A 19 0.41 -1.97 22.37
CA TYR A 19 0.57 -1.18 21.14
C TYR A 19 1.99 -1.26 20.59
N LEU A 20 3.00 -1.14 21.47
CA LEU A 20 4.41 -1.22 21.09
C LEU A 20 4.77 -2.60 20.53
N ALA A 21 4.32 -3.67 21.18
CA ALA A 21 4.51 -5.04 20.73
C ALA A 21 3.84 -5.28 19.37
N SER A 22 2.59 -4.84 19.21
CA SER A 22 1.85 -4.97 17.94
C SER A 22 2.52 -4.21 16.80
N SER A 23 2.98 -2.98 17.08
CA SER A 23 3.73 -2.16 16.12
C SER A 23 5.02 -2.87 15.70
N PHE A 24 5.79 -3.38 16.67
CA PHE A 24 7.04 -4.09 16.42
C PHE A 24 6.85 -5.39 15.62
N LEU A 25 5.85 -6.20 15.96
CA LEU A 25 5.49 -7.39 15.17
C LEU A 25 5.09 -7.02 13.73
N SER A 26 4.31 -5.94 13.56
CA SER A 26 3.89 -5.50 12.24
C SER A 26 5.06 -4.99 11.38
N TRP A 27 6.09 -4.43 12.00
CA TRP A 27 7.34 -4.02 11.36
C TRP A 27 8.21 -5.23 10.98
N GLN A 28 8.16 -6.31 11.77
CA GLN A 28 8.91 -7.53 11.45
C GLN A 28 8.28 -8.29 10.28
N ASN A 29 6.95 -8.38 10.23
CA ASN A 29 6.22 -9.01 9.13
C ASN A 29 6.40 -8.28 7.79
N SER A 30 6.63 -6.97 7.77
CA SER A 30 6.91 -6.26 6.52
C SER A 30 8.26 -6.64 5.90
N ARG A 31 9.21 -7.17 6.69
CA ARG A 31 10.48 -7.71 6.17
C ARG A 31 10.36 -9.13 5.62
N ILE A 32 9.32 -9.86 6.03
CA ILE A 32 9.01 -11.23 5.57
C ILE A 32 8.04 -11.20 4.38
N SER A 33 7.66 -10.01 3.87
CA SER A 33 6.88 -9.87 2.65
C SER A 33 7.73 -10.30 1.45
N ASP A 34 7.78 -11.62 1.25
CA ASP A 34 8.34 -12.26 0.10
C ASP A 34 7.72 -11.64 -1.15
N LYS A 35 8.61 -11.30 -2.09
CA LYS A 35 8.42 -10.53 -3.32
C LYS A 35 7.48 -11.19 -4.35
N CYS A 36 6.58 -12.07 -3.92
CA CYS A 36 5.80 -12.93 -4.79
C CYS A 36 4.57 -12.23 -5.39
N CYS A 37 3.99 -11.25 -4.69
CA CYS A 37 2.77 -10.58 -5.11
C CYS A 37 2.99 -9.08 -5.36
N LYS A 38 2.68 -8.62 -6.57
CA LYS A 38 2.69 -7.19 -6.95
C LYS A 38 1.26 -6.72 -7.15
N LEU A 39 0.95 -5.53 -6.62
CA LEU A 39 -0.37 -4.93 -6.81
C LEU A 39 -0.36 -4.08 -8.08
N ILE A 40 -1.04 -4.56 -9.12
CA ILE A 40 -1.19 -3.84 -10.40
C ILE A 40 -2.59 -3.22 -10.46
N LEU A 41 -2.64 -1.92 -10.68
CA LEU A 41 -3.86 -1.15 -10.91
C LEU A 41 -3.97 -0.82 -12.40
N TYR A 42 -4.97 -1.40 -13.05
CA TYR A 42 -5.33 -1.04 -14.42
C TYR A 42 -6.42 0.04 -14.39
N ILE A 43 -6.18 1.15 -15.07
CA ILE A 43 -7.13 2.26 -15.13
C ILE A 43 -7.90 2.19 -16.45
N PRO A 44 -9.23 2.01 -16.41
CA PRO A 44 -10.03 2.09 -17.62
C PRO A 44 -10.06 3.53 -18.17
N GLN A 45 -10.15 3.65 -19.50
CA GLN A 45 -10.20 4.95 -20.18
C GLN A 45 -11.32 5.85 -19.61
N GLY A 46 -11.01 7.13 -19.39
CA GLY A 46 -11.97 8.12 -18.87
C GLY A 46 -12.19 8.10 -17.36
N SER A 47 -11.42 7.33 -16.58
CA SER A 47 -11.48 7.31 -15.11
C SER A 47 -10.41 8.17 -14.42
N GLU A 48 -9.81 9.11 -15.14
CA GLU A 48 -8.64 9.91 -14.71
C GLU A 48 -8.91 10.69 -13.42
N ALA A 49 -10.09 11.32 -13.33
CA ALA A 49 -10.52 12.09 -12.16
C ALA A 49 -10.68 11.25 -10.88
N LYS A 50 -10.80 9.92 -10.99
CA LYS A 50 -10.92 9.00 -9.85
C LYS A 50 -9.59 8.39 -9.43
N LEU A 51 -8.55 8.51 -10.26
CA LEU A 51 -7.25 7.87 -10.02
C LEU A 51 -6.64 8.28 -8.69
N GLU A 52 -6.60 9.59 -8.42
CA GLU A 52 -6.07 10.13 -7.18
C GLU A 52 -6.79 9.58 -5.95
N GLY A 53 -8.12 9.58 -5.98
CA GLY A 53 -8.94 9.07 -4.88
C GLY A 53 -8.70 7.58 -4.63
N ILE A 54 -8.57 6.79 -5.69
CA ILE A 54 -8.29 5.35 -5.59
C ILE A 54 -6.91 5.11 -4.98
N ILE A 55 -5.87 5.77 -5.50
CA ILE A 55 -4.50 5.63 -4.98
C ILE A 55 -4.44 6.01 -3.50
N ARG A 56 -4.98 7.18 -3.14
CA ARG A 56 -4.99 7.64 -1.74
C ARG A 56 -5.71 6.65 -0.84
N ARG A 57 -6.83 6.10 -1.30
CA ARG A 57 -7.60 5.10 -0.54
C ARG A 57 -6.85 3.80 -0.36
N ILE A 58 -6.14 3.31 -1.38
CA ILE A 58 -5.31 2.11 -1.31
C ILE A 58 -4.27 2.21 -0.19
N PHE A 59 -3.59 3.36 -0.10
CA PHE A 59 -2.58 3.60 0.92
C PHE A 59 -3.19 3.88 2.30
N LEU A 60 -4.29 4.63 2.37
CA LEU A 60 -5.01 4.90 3.61
C LEU A 60 -5.55 3.62 4.26
N GLU A 61 -6.10 2.70 3.46
CA GLU A 61 -6.59 1.41 3.93
C GLU A 61 -5.48 0.35 4.11
N GLN A 62 -4.21 0.71 3.85
CA GLN A 62 -3.04 -0.17 3.91
C GLN A 62 -3.21 -1.46 3.10
N ILE A 63 -3.84 -1.37 1.91
CA ILE A 63 -4.12 -2.52 1.05
C ILE A 63 -2.84 -3.30 0.69
N PRO A 64 -1.72 -2.67 0.27
CA PRO A 64 -0.48 -3.41 -0.04
C PRO A 64 0.00 -4.28 1.13
N LYS A 65 -0.10 -3.77 2.36
CA LYS A 65 0.26 -4.50 3.58
C LYS A 65 -0.71 -5.65 3.88
N LYS A 66 -2.02 -5.42 3.72
CA LYS A 66 -3.06 -6.43 3.95
C LYS A 66 -2.98 -7.59 2.95
N LEU A 67 -2.61 -7.29 1.71
CA LEU A 67 -2.42 -8.27 0.64
C LEU A 67 -1.01 -8.89 0.63
N MET A 68 -0.16 -8.55 1.61
CA MET A 68 1.23 -9.02 1.68
C MET A 68 1.99 -8.82 0.36
N THR A 69 1.81 -7.65 -0.27
CA THR A 69 2.59 -7.28 -1.46
C THR A 69 3.92 -6.63 -1.08
N ASP A 70 4.71 -6.25 -2.08
CA ASP A 70 5.97 -5.52 -1.93
C ASP A 70 5.80 -4.07 -1.43
N GLY A 71 4.58 -3.64 -1.09
CA GLY A 71 4.29 -2.29 -0.62
C GLY A 71 4.25 -1.23 -1.73
N VAL A 72 4.50 -1.62 -2.98
CA VAL A 72 4.48 -0.74 -4.16
C VAL A 72 3.19 -0.96 -4.92
N VAL A 73 2.59 0.13 -5.40
CA VAL A 73 1.45 0.06 -6.33
C VAL A 73 1.97 0.32 -7.73
N TYR A 74 1.73 -0.64 -8.62
CA TYR A 74 2.10 -0.55 -10.02
C TYR A 74 0.88 -0.08 -10.80
N VAL A 75 0.98 1.04 -11.51
CA VAL A 75 -0.14 1.62 -12.24
C VAL A 75 0.13 1.47 -13.73
N MET A 76 -0.81 0.85 -14.42
CA MET A 76 -0.76 0.67 -15.86
C MET A 76 -1.64 1.74 -16.51
N ILE A 77 -1.02 2.63 -17.27
CA ILE A 77 -1.68 3.77 -17.90
C ILE A 77 -1.46 3.67 -19.41
N PRO A 78 -2.53 3.64 -20.22
CA PRO A 78 -2.43 3.74 -21.67
C PRO A 78 -1.71 5.03 -22.10
N GLU A 79 -0.89 4.96 -23.17
CA GLU A 79 -0.09 6.12 -23.63
C GLU A 79 -0.94 7.32 -24.09
N ASP A 80 -2.21 7.07 -24.44
CA ASP A 80 -3.16 8.09 -24.88
C ASP A 80 -3.70 8.98 -23.72
N GLN A 81 -3.47 8.59 -22.46
CA GLN A 81 -3.99 9.26 -21.26
C GLN A 81 -2.93 10.10 -20.54
N GLN A 82 -2.57 11.23 -21.16
CA GLN A 82 -1.59 12.17 -20.59
C GLN A 82 -2.00 12.76 -19.24
N GLU A 83 -3.30 12.95 -18.97
CA GLU A 83 -3.77 13.50 -17.70
C GLU A 83 -3.57 12.49 -16.56
N SER A 84 -3.94 11.23 -16.77
CA SER A 84 -3.68 10.15 -15.81
C SER A 84 -2.19 9.99 -15.49
N LEU A 85 -1.32 10.14 -16.50
CA LEU A 85 0.13 10.06 -16.31
C LEU A 85 0.65 11.20 -15.44
N LYS A 86 0.20 12.44 -15.68
CA LYS A 86 0.55 13.60 -14.83
C LYS A 86 0.10 13.40 -13.38
N ILE A 87 -1.10 12.88 -13.16
CA ILE A 87 -1.62 12.59 -11.82
C ILE A 87 -0.77 11.51 -11.14
N ALA A 88 -0.41 10.43 -11.84
CA ALA A 88 0.43 9.37 -11.30
C ALA A 88 1.85 9.87 -10.94
N GLU A 89 2.45 10.72 -11.79
CA GLU A 89 3.75 11.34 -11.49
C GLU A 89 3.69 12.26 -10.27
N MET A 90 2.60 13.02 -10.11
CA MET A 90 2.39 13.85 -8.92
C MET A 90 2.32 12.98 -7.66
N LEU A 91 1.55 11.89 -7.70
CA LEU A 91 1.33 11.00 -6.56
C LEU A 91 2.55 10.16 -6.20
N LYS A 92 3.45 9.92 -7.16
CA LYS A 92 4.72 9.22 -6.93
C LYS A 92 5.64 9.93 -5.92
N LYS A 93 5.43 11.23 -5.69
CA LYS A 93 6.17 12.00 -4.66
C LYS A 93 5.75 11.62 -3.24
N ASP A 94 4.48 11.26 -3.06
CA ASP A 94 3.89 11.03 -1.75
C ASP A 94 3.73 9.53 -1.43
N TYR A 95 3.65 8.70 -2.48
CA TYR A 95 3.36 7.27 -2.34
C TYR A 95 4.30 6.39 -3.19
N PRO A 96 4.61 5.15 -2.73
CA PRO A 96 5.43 4.21 -3.50
C PRO A 96 4.65 3.68 -4.72
N LEU A 97 4.78 4.42 -5.82
CA LEU A 97 4.12 4.16 -7.10
C LEU A 97 5.13 3.94 -8.23
N VAL A 98 4.82 2.98 -9.10
CA VAL A 98 5.57 2.72 -10.34
C VAL A 98 4.59 2.71 -11.50
N VAL A 99 4.84 3.55 -12.50
CA VAL A 99 4.07 3.53 -13.75
C VAL A 99 4.68 2.45 -14.64
N LEU A 100 3.83 1.53 -15.10
CA LEU A 100 4.19 0.48 -16.05
C LEU A 100 3.82 0.92 -17.48
N PRO A 101 4.61 0.56 -18.49
CA PRO A 101 4.24 0.79 -19.88
C PRO A 101 3.02 -0.07 -20.27
N ASP A 102 2.31 0.37 -21.31
CA ASP A 102 1.12 -0.32 -21.80
C ASP A 102 1.48 -1.67 -22.45
N PHE A 103 1.43 -2.74 -21.65
CA PHE A 103 1.50 -4.12 -22.08
C PHE A 103 0.12 -4.67 -22.45
N ASN A 104 -0.50 -4.16 -23.50
CA ASN A 104 -1.65 -4.82 -24.14
C ASN A 104 -1.33 -6.25 -24.65
N HIS A 105 -0.09 -6.73 -24.53
CA HIS A 105 0.33 -8.05 -25.04
C HIS A 105 1.12 -8.98 -24.10
N VAL A 106 1.44 -8.61 -22.86
CA VAL A 106 2.30 -9.49 -22.02
C VAL A 106 1.82 -9.54 -20.58
N LEU A 107 0.67 -10.19 -20.34
CA LEU A 107 0.22 -10.54 -18.98
C LEU A 107 0.51 -12.00 -18.59
N TYR A 108 1.11 -12.81 -19.47
CA TYR A 108 1.54 -14.17 -19.13
C TYR A 108 2.87 -14.52 -19.82
N ASP A 109 4.00 -14.34 -19.13
CA ASP A 109 5.17 -15.19 -19.38
C ASP A 109 5.11 -16.33 -18.36
N TYR A 110 4.32 -17.35 -18.69
CA TYR A 110 4.37 -18.62 -17.98
C TYR A 110 5.65 -19.32 -18.43
N LYS A 111 6.76 -19.09 -17.73
CA LYS A 111 7.92 -19.97 -17.86
C LYS A 111 7.58 -21.32 -17.23
N GLU A 112 6.96 -22.20 -18.02
CA GLU A 112 7.02 -23.64 -17.81
C GLU A 112 8.49 -24.04 -17.75
N LYS A 113 8.88 -24.68 -16.65
CA LYS A 113 10.14 -25.41 -16.54
C LYS A 113 9.82 -26.85 -16.18
#